data_AF-A0A7Y5D723-F1
#
_entry.id   AF-A0A7Y5D723-F1
#
_cell.length_a   1.000
_cell.length_b   1.000
_cell.length_c   1.000
_cell.angle_alpha   90.00
_cell.angle_beta   90.00
_cell.angle_gamma   90.00
#
_symmetry.space_group_name_H-M   'P 1'
#
loop_
_entity.id
_entity.type
_entity.pdbx_description
1 polymer ?
#
loop_
_entity_poly.entity_id
_entity_poly.type
_entity_poly.pdbx_seq_one_letter_code
_entity_poly.pdbx_strand_id
1 'polypeptide(L)'
;MSIVLTEFARPRLFPREPRRNTLQDCTPEAFEHRLNAETPLAVLDGYALFCKLHVHRNWTTTRCMTIPIDDNNRNRLRTAYEARTKDELPVLVRWFEGVEPPVAEYLIPILYSREQMAKEGTPIDADWGVVGCLYTMMPEETPMTPITMMRNALGVEEGGSGVPLDREAYLRSVGFWEANAGWRP
;
A
#
# COMPACT_ATOMS: atom_id res chain seq x y z
N MET A 1 5.18 19.61 12.88
CA MET A 1 5.61 18.39 12.17
C MET A 1 5.41 18.65 10.69
N SER A 2 6.43 18.48 9.87
CA SER A 2 6.33 18.65 8.41
C SER A 2 6.44 17.33 7.66
N ILE A 3 5.68 17.22 6.56
CA ILE A 3 5.64 16.05 5.67
C ILE A 3 6.03 16.52 4.27
N VAL A 4 6.86 15.74 3.57
CA VAL A 4 7.17 15.96 2.15
C VAL A 4 6.81 14.74 1.32
N LEU A 5 6.29 14.96 0.11
CA LEU A 5 6.15 13.91 -0.88
C LEU A 5 7.53 13.58 -1.46
N THR A 6 7.99 12.36 -1.26
CA THR A 6 9.34 11.98 -1.70
C THR A 6 9.42 11.76 -3.21
N GLU A 7 10.61 11.96 -3.79
CA GLU A 7 10.91 11.58 -5.18
C GLU A 7 10.70 10.07 -5.44
N PHE A 8 10.77 9.23 -4.39
CA PHE A 8 10.41 7.82 -4.48
C PHE A 8 8.91 7.62 -4.66
N ALA A 9 8.08 8.25 -3.83
CA ALA A 9 6.63 8.04 -3.86
C ALA A 9 5.97 8.77 -5.04
N ARG A 10 6.47 9.95 -5.43
CA ARG A 10 5.85 10.81 -6.46
C ARG A 10 5.51 10.09 -7.76
N PRO A 11 6.43 9.40 -8.46
CA PRO A 11 6.09 8.72 -9.73
C PRO A 11 5.16 7.50 -9.54
N ARG A 12 5.06 6.95 -8.33
CA ARG A 12 4.21 5.78 -8.01
C ARG A 12 2.78 6.22 -7.73
N LEU A 13 2.62 7.29 -6.96
CA LEU A 13 1.33 7.84 -6.54
C LEU A 13 0.72 8.80 -7.58
N PHE A 14 1.58 9.52 -8.32
CA PHE A 14 1.22 10.50 -9.34
C PHE A 14 2.04 10.26 -10.62
N PRO A 15 1.82 9.13 -11.33
CA PRO A 15 2.52 8.86 -12.57
C PRO A 15 2.21 9.93 -13.63
N ARG A 16 3.15 10.15 -14.56
CA ARG A 16 2.99 11.11 -15.67
C ARG A 16 1.71 10.86 -16.48
N GLU A 17 1.40 9.58 -16.70
CA GLU A 17 0.14 9.14 -17.28
C GLU A 17 -0.72 8.57 -16.14
N PRO A 18 -1.81 9.26 -15.75
CA PRO A 18 -2.68 8.80 -14.67
C PRO A 18 -3.19 7.39 -14.93
N ARG A 19 -3.04 6.51 -13.94
CA ARG A 19 -3.59 5.17 -13.97
C ARG A 19 -4.77 5.12 -13.02
N ARG A 20 -5.75 4.26 -13.31
CA ARG A 20 -6.97 4.15 -12.49
C ARG A 20 -6.71 3.66 -11.06
N ASN A 21 -5.54 3.07 -10.83
CA ASN A 21 -5.11 2.52 -9.56
C ASN A 21 -4.09 3.40 -8.81
N THR A 22 -4.02 4.69 -9.13
CA THR A 22 -3.22 5.69 -8.41
C THR A 22 -4.08 6.80 -7.80
N LEU A 23 -3.49 7.77 -7.11
CA LEU A 23 -4.24 8.92 -6.61
C LEU A 23 -4.90 9.67 -7.78
N GLN A 24 -6.12 10.14 -7.56
CA GLN A 24 -6.96 10.86 -8.53
C GLN A 24 -7.27 12.26 -8.00
N ASP A 25 -7.70 13.15 -8.88
CA ASP A 25 -8.30 14.46 -8.57
C ASP A 25 -7.48 15.42 -7.70
N CYS A 26 -6.20 15.15 -7.50
CA CYS A 26 -5.29 16.03 -6.78
C CYS A 26 -3.91 16.03 -7.43
N THR A 27 -3.23 17.18 -7.33
CA THR A 27 -1.83 17.28 -7.73
C THR A 27 -0.93 16.79 -6.58
N PRO A 28 0.32 16.39 -6.87
CA PRO A 28 1.32 16.08 -5.85
C PRO A 28 1.43 17.17 -4.76
N GLU A 29 1.43 18.44 -5.19
CA GLU A 29 1.59 19.60 -4.31
C GLU A 29 0.36 19.84 -3.44
N ALA A 30 -0.84 19.65 -3.99
CA ALA A 30 -2.09 19.77 -3.23
C ALA A 30 -2.22 18.64 -2.20
N PHE A 31 -1.79 17.42 -2.55
CA PHE A 31 -1.74 16.28 -1.64
C PHE A 31 -0.79 16.57 -0.47
N GLU A 32 0.46 16.96 -0.75
CA GLU A 32 1.45 17.31 0.29
C GLU A 32 0.96 18.46 1.18
N HIS A 33 0.43 19.53 0.58
CA HIS A 33 -0.10 20.67 1.32
C HIS A 33 -1.19 20.23 2.30
N ARG A 34 -2.11 19.38 1.85
CA ARG A 34 -3.19 18.88 2.70
C ARG A 34 -2.69 18.03 3.86
N LEU A 35 -1.69 17.17 3.63
CA LEU A 35 -1.09 16.37 4.72
C LEU A 35 -0.43 17.24 5.79
N ASN A 36 0.09 18.41 5.43
CA ASN A 36 0.68 19.36 6.39
C ASN A 36 -0.37 20.25 7.07
N ALA A 37 -1.47 20.56 6.39
CA ALA A 37 -2.49 21.48 6.89
C ALA A 37 -3.56 20.80 7.76
N GLU A 38 -3.91 19.55 7.45
CA GLU A 38 -4.99 18.82 8.12
C GLU A 38 -4.44 17.80 9.13
N THR A 39 -5.02 17.79 10.34
CA THR A 39 -4.72 16.75 11.33
C THR A 39 -5.33 15.42 10.86
N PRO A 40 -4.58 14.30 10.84
CA PRO A 40 -5.12 13.00 10.50
C PRO A 40 -6.19 12.56 11.52
N LEU A 41 -7.13 11.73 11.09
CA LEU A 41 -8.12 11.11 11.98
C LEU A 41 -7.46 10.22 13.03
N ALA A 42 -6.38 9.54 12.63
CA ALA A 42 -5.57 8.68 13.48
C ALA A 42 -4.13 8.63 12.95
N VAL A 43 -3.19 8.35 13.83
CA VAL A 43 -1.81 8.02 13.48
C VAL A 43 -1.54 6.61 14.00
N LEU A 44 -1.36 5.66 13.09
CA LEU A 44 -1.04 4.27 13.44
C LEU A 44 0.47 4.07 13.42
N ASP A 45 0.94 3.12 14.24
CA ASP A 45 2.27 2.59 14.12
C ASP A 45 2.38 1.75 12.85
N GLY A 46 3.42 1.99 12.06
CA GLY A 46 3.79 1.09 10.98
C GLY A 46 4.59 -0.11 11.50
N TYR A 47 5.17 -0.86 10.59
CA TYR A 47 5.93 -2.09 10.93
C TYR A 47 7.23 -1.84 11.73
N ALA A 48 7.68 -0.60 11.85
CA ALA A 48 8.91 -0.20 12.55
C ALA A 48 8.77 1.19 13.18
N LEU A 49 9.61 1.52 14.17
CA LEU A 49 9.57 2.79 14.89
C LEU A 49 9.68 4.04 14.00
N PHE A 50 10.39 3.92 12.87
CA PHE A 50 10.56 5.00 11.90
C PHE A 50 9.40 5.12 10.91
N CYS A 51 8.38 4.25 11.00
CA CYS A 51 7.27 4.17 10.06
C CYS A 51 5.95 4.55 10.77
N LYS A 52 5.21 5.50 10.20
CA LYS A 52 3.89 5.92 10.68
C LYS A 52 2.88 5.91 9.54
N LEU A 53 1.63 5.65 9.89
CA LEU A 53 0.51 5.66 8.95
C LEU A 53 -0.46 6.77 9.37
N HIS A 54 -0.57 7.80 8.53
CA HIS A 54 -1.53 8.87 8.76
C HIS A 54 -2.88 8.49 8.15
N VAL A 55 -3.95 8.46 8.92
CA VAL A 55 -5.28 8.10 8.38
C VAL A 55 -6.06 9.36 8.07
N HIS A 56 -6.45 9.55 6.80
CA HIS A 56 -7.30 10.65 6.37
C HIS A 56 -8.56 10.12 5.68
N ARG A 57 -9.69 10.85 5.78
CA ARG A 57 -10.84 10.60 4.89
C ARG A 57 -10.39 10.82 3.45
N ASN A 58 -10.81 9.96 2.55
CA ASN A 58 -10.53 10.16 1.14
C ASN A 58 -11.29 11.40 0.62
N TRP A 59 -10.57 12.34 0.04
CA TRP A 59 -11.11 13.57 -0.55
C TRP A 59 -11.07 13.56 -2.08
N THR A 60 -10.77 12.42 -2.67
CA THR A 60 -10.66 12.21 -4.12
C THR A 60 -11.59 11.07 -4.55
N THR A 61 -11.61 10.77 -5.85
CA THR A 61 -12.27 9.56 -6.38
C THR A 61 -11.35 8.34 -6.44
N THR A 62 -10.20 8.37 -5.75
CA THR A 62 -9.25 7.26 -5.70
C THR A 62 -9.92 5.99 -5.20
N ARG A 63 -9.69 4.89 -5.93
CA ARG A 63 -10.31 3.60 -5.64
C ARG A 63 -9.43 2.67 -4.84
N CYS A 64 -10.06 1.74 -4.15
CA CYS A 64 -9.37 0.67 -3.45
C CYS A 64 -8.53 -0.19 -4.41
N MET A 65 -7.37 -0.63 -3.93
CA MET A 65 -6.51 -1.59 -4.65
C MET A 65 -6.97 -3.04 -4.49
N THR A 66 -8.01 -3.25 -3.69
CA THR A 66 -8.61 -4.55 -3.42
C THR A 66 -10.13 -4.45 -3.57
N ILE A 67 -10.74 -5.58 -3.92
CA ILE A 67 -12.18 -5.72 -4.11
C ILE A 67 -12.66 -6.85 -3.19
N PRO A 68 -13.73 -6.62 -2.39
CA PRO A 68 -14.40 -7.68 -1.64
C PRO A 68 -14.93 -8.77 -2.57
N ILE A 69 -14.68 -10.03 -2.22
CA ILE A 69 -15.15 -11.19 -2.95
C ILE A 69 -16.54 -11.56 -2.44
N ASP A 70 -17.52 -11.61 -3.34
CA ASP A 70 -18.89 -12.02 -3.07
C ASP A 70 -19.38 -13.04 -4.12
N ASP A 71 -20.62 -13.50 -3.97
CA ASP A 71 -21.19 -14.50 -4.88
C ASP A 71 -21.41 -13.96 -6.31
N ASN A 72 -21.47 -12.65 -6.50
CA ASN A 72 -21.68 -12.01 -7.80
C ASN A 72 -20.37 -11.88 -8.59
N ASN A 73 -19.24 -11.80 -7.90
CA ASN A 73 -17.95 -11.55 -8.54
C ASN A 73 -16.96 -12.72 -8.43
N ARG A 74 -17.12 -13.68 -7.49
CA ARG A 74 -16.14 -14.76 -7.25
C ARG A 74 -15.73 -15.53 -8.51
N ASN A 75 -16.67 -15.76 -9.42
CA ASN A 75 -16.45 -16.43 -10.71
C ASN A 75 -15.56 -15.62 -11.69
N ARG A 76 -15.28 -14.35 -11.39
CA ARG A 76 -14.45 -13.44 -12.20
C ARG A 76 -13.00 -13.35 -11.72
N LEU A 77 -12.65 -14.05 -10.64
CA LEU A 77 -11.26 -14.12 -10.17
C LEU A 77 -10.37 -14.73 -11.25
N ARG A 78 -9.24 -14.06 -11.49
CA ARG A 78 -8.12 -14.57 -12.28
C ARG A 78 -7.07 -15.13 -11.36
N THR A 79 -6.32 -16.12 -11.85
CA THR A 79 -5.20 -16.72 -11.13
C THR A 79 -4.06 -17.01 -12.09
N ALA A 80 -2.83 -16.87 -11.62
CA ALA A 80 -1.63 -17.27 -12.34
C ALA A 80 -0.48 -17.52 -11.35
N TYR A 81 0.58 -18.15 -11.84
CA TYR A 81 1.88 -18.12 -11.18
C TYR A 81 2.68 -16.94 -11.73
N GLU A 82 2.99 -15.97 -10.88
CA GLU A 82 3.69 -14.74 -11.28
C GLU A 82 4.88 -14.46 -10.36
N ALA A 83 5.98 -14.01 -10.95
CA ALA A 83 7.14 -13.49 -10.23
C ALA A 83 7.13 -11.95 -10.28
N ARG A 84 7.61 -11.29 -9.21
CA ARG A 84 7.70 -9.82 -9.18
C ARG A 84 8.89 -9.31 -9.99
N THR A 85 9.94 -10.11 -10.06
CA THR A 85 11.16 -9.87 -10.83
C THR A 85 11.55 -11.17 -11.53
N LYS A 86 12.47 -11.09 -12.50
CA LYS A 86 12.99 -12.28 -13.20
C LYS A 86 13.79 -13.24 -12.31
N ASP A 87 14.28 -12.73 -11.17
CA ASP A 87 15.18 -13.45 -10.27
C ASP A 87 14.40 -14.10 -9.10
N GLU A 88 13.10 -13.81 -8.96
CA GLU A 88 12.22 -14.39 -7.94
C GLU A 88 11.43 -15.60 -8.47
N LEU A 89 11.15 -16.57 -7.60
CA LEU A 89 10.25 -17.68 -7.91
C LEU A 89 8.81 -17.18 -8.17
N PRO A 90 8.13 -17.69 -9.21
CA PRO A 90 6.74 -17.35 -9.43
C PRO A 90 5.84 -18.02 -8.39
N VAL A 91 4.87 -17.26 -7.89
CA VAL A 91 3.95 -17.71 -6.84
C VAL A 91 2.51 -17.60 -7.30
N LEU A 92 1.64 -18.45 -6.75
CA LEU A 92 0.21 -18.37 -7.05
C LEU A 92 -0.36 -17.04 -6.55
N VAL A 93 -0.91 -16.25 -7.46
CA VAL A 93 -1.59 -14.99 -7.18
C VAL A 93 -3.01 -15.02 -7.74
N ARG A 94 -3.89 -14.19 -7.16
CA ARG A 94 -5.26 -14.00 -7.64
C ARG A 94 -5.67 -12.53 -7.62
N TRP A 95 -6.49 -12.13 -8.59
CA TRP A 95 -6.91 -10.75 -8.75
C TRP A 95 -8.22 -10.66 -9.54
N PHE A 96 -8.79 -9.46 -9.60
CA PHE A 96 -9.89 -9.12 -10.49
C PHE A 96 -9.41 -8.25 -11.66
N GLU A 97 -10.05 -8.48 -12.81
CA GLU A 97 -9.97 -7.65 -14.02
C GLU A 97 -11.39 -7.28 -14.47
N GLY A 98 -11.56 -6.06 -14.98
CA GLY A 98 -12.85 -5.57 -15.48
C GLY A 98 -13.96 -5.50 -14.42
N VAL A 99 -13.62 -5.69 -13.14
CA VAL A 99 -14.49 -5.40 -11.98
C VAL A 99 -14.06 -4.05 -11.42
N GLU A 100 -15.03 -3.18 -11.15
CA GLU A 100 -14.75 -1.86 -10.59
C GLU A 100 -14.62 -1.93 -9.07
N PRO A 101 -13.49 -1.49 -8.47
CA PRO A 101 -13.40 -1.34 -7.03
C PRO A 101 -14.22 -0.17 -6.51
N PRO A 102 -14.65 -0.21 -5.24
CA PRO A 102 -15.26 0.96 -4.60
C PRO A 102 -14.26 2.13 -4.54
N VAL A 103 -14.79 3.35 -4.49
CA VAL A 103 -13.99 4.52 -4.10
C VAL A 103 -13.55 4.29 -2.65
N ALA A 104 -12.27 4.51 -2.35
CA ALA A 104 -11.75 4.32 -1.01
C ALA A 104 -12.41 5.31 -0.04
N GLU A 105 -12.67 4.88 1.19
CA GLU A 105 -13.14 5.76 2.26
C GLU A 105 -11.99 6.52 2.92
N TYR A 106 -10.79 5.94 2.87
CA TYR A 106 -9.59 6.47 3.51
C TYR A 106 -8.38 6.44 2.57
N LEU A 107 -7.58 7.50 2.69
CA LEU A 107 -6.21 7.54 2.18
C LEU A 107 -5.29 7.44 3.39
N ILE A 108 -4.34 6.51 3.34
CA ILE A 108 -3.41 6.24 4.42
C ILE A 108 -1.97 6.43 3.92
N PRO A 109 -1.43 7.67 3.93
CA PRO A 109 -0.02 7.90 3.63
C PRO A 109 0.90 7.14 4.59
N ILE A 110 1.88 6.46 4.02
CA ILE A 110 2.94 5.75 4.73
C ILE A 110 4.13 6.70 4.84
N LEU A 111 4.55 7.00 6.06
CA LEU A 111 5.53 8.02 6.37
C LEU A 111 6.78 7.40 6.99
N TYR A 112 7.95 7.72 6.46
CA TYR A 112 9.24 7.38 7.05
C TYR A 112 9.89 8.60 7.69
N SER A 113 10.50 8.44 8.86
CA SER A 113 11.23 9.50 9.56
C SER A 113 12.39 10.03 8.71
N ARG A 114 12.75 11.31 8.89
CA ARG A 114 13.93 11.93 8.27
C ARG A 114 15.20 11.07 8.41
N GLU A 115 15.45 10.51 9.60
CA GLU A 115 16.63 9.70 9.88
C GLU A 115 16.67 8.42 9.04
N GLN A 116 15.52 7.77 8.85
CA GLN A 116 15.42 6.60 7.99
C GLN A 116 15.62 6.95 6.52
N MET A 117 15.00 8.03 6.06
CA MET A 117 15.18 8.53 4.69
C MET A 117 16.67 8.81 4.38
N ALA A 118 17.40 9.41 5.32
CA ALA A 118 18.84 9.63 5.20
C ALA A 118 19.64 8.31 5.16
N LYS A 119 19.29 7.31 5.98
CA LYS A 119 19.93 5.98 5.96
C LYS A 119 19.72 5.26 4.63
N GLU A 120 18.58 5.46 3.98
CA GLU A 120 18.26 4.92 2.66
C GLU A 120 18.83 5.74 1.49
N GLY A 121 19.61 6.79 1.78
CA GLY A 121 20.27 7.61 0.75
C GLY A 121 19.37 8.63 0.06
N THR A 122 18.19 8.92 0.62
CA THR A 122 17.22 9.88 0.10
C THR A 122 16.87 10.93 1.15
N PRO A 123 17.85 11.73 1.63
CA PRO A 123 17.62 12.71 2.69
C PRO A 123 16.55 13.73 2.29
N ILE A 124 15.76 14.16 3.26
CA ILE A 124 14.65 15.11 3.08
C ILE A 124 14.78 16.28 4.06
N ASP A 125 14.26 17.45 3.66
CA ASP A 125 14.16 18.64 4.51
C ASP A 125 12.77 18.77 5.15
N ALA A 126 12.27 17.66 5.71
CA ALA A 126 11.02 17.58 6.45
C ALA A 126 11.14 16.53 7.56
N ASP A 127 10.22 16.51 8.52
CA ASP A 127 10.27 15.53 9.63
C ASP A 127 9.95 14.11 9.12
N TRP A 128 9.07 14.03 8.12
CA TRP A 128 8.60 12.77 7.53
C TRP A 128 8.54 12.82 6.01
N GLY A 129 8.90 11.71 5.37
CA GLY A 129 8.77 11.50 3.93
C GLY A 129 7.66 10.52 3.60
N VAL A 130 6.75 10.88 2.70
CA VAL A 130 5.77 9.93 2.15
C VAL A 130 6.50 8.91 1.28
N VAL A 131 6.40 7.63 1.62
CA VAL A 131 6.97 6.51 0.83
C VAL A 131 5.92 5.70 0.08
N GLY A 132 4.65 5.89 0.41
CA GLY A 132 3.51 5.23 -0.23
C GLY A 132 2.19 5.75 0.32
N CYS A 133 1.07 5.22 -0.18
CA CYS A 133 -0.26 5.52 0.32
C CYS A 133 -1.18 4.32 0.07
N LEU A 134 -1.94 3.92 1.09
CA LEU A 134 -2.98 2.90 0.96
C LEU A 134 -4.33 3.56 0.69
N TYR A 135 -5.16 2.94 -0.13
CA TYR A 135 -6.52 3.37 -0.42
C TYR A 135 -7.47 2.26 0.03
N THR A 136 -8.20 2.52 1.11
CA THR A 136 -8.89 1.47 1.87
C THR A 136 -10.33 1.86 2.22
N MET A 137 -11.17 0.85 2.45
CA MET A 137 -12.53 1.06 2.99
C MET A 137 -12.53 1.28 4.51
N MET A 138 -11.48 0.82 5.20
CA MET A 138 -11.35 0.88 6.66
C MET A 138 -10.13 1.72 7.06
N PRO A 139 -10.15 2.41 8.22
CA PRO A 139 -9.07 3.28 8.67
C PRO A 139 -7.87 2.51 9.25
N GLU A 140 -7.57 1.34 8.70
CA GLU A 140 -6.55 0.39 9.18
C GLU A 140 -5.62 0.01 8.03
N GLU A 141 -4.40 -0.42 8.36
CA GLU A 141 -3.47 -0.97 7.36
C GLU A 141 -4.04 -2.26 6.76
N THR A 142 -4.09 -2.32 5.43
CA THR A 142 -4.37 -3.59 4.73
C THR A 142 -3.18 -4.54 4.96
N PRO A 143 -3.40 -5.74 5.52
CA PRO A 143 -2.30 -6.68 5.75
C PRO A 143 -1.66 -7.08 4.43
N MET A 144 -0.35 -7.33 4.43
CA MET A 144 0.35 -7.94 3.30
C MET A 144 -0.33 -9.24 2.86
N THR A 145 -0.24 -9.61 1.58
CA THR A 145 -0.75 -10.90 1.11
C THR A 145 -0.04 -12.06 1.84
N PRO A 146 -0.72 -13.20 2.11
CA PRO A 146 -0.11 -14.31 2.83
C PRO A 146 1.20 -14.79 2.17
N ILE A 147 1.21 -14.83 0.83
CA ILE A 147 2.39 -15.21 0.06
C ILE A 147 3.56 -14.22 0.21
N THR A 148 3.28 -12.93 0.40
CA THR A 148 4.33 -11.95 0.69
C THR A 148 4.98 -12.22 2.03
N MET A 149 4.19 -12.60 3.04
CA MET A 149 4.72 -12.96 4.36
C MET A 149 5.56 -14.24 4.30
N MET A 150 5.09 -15.27 3.58
CA MET A 150 5.84 -16.50 3.36
C MET A 150 7.17 -16.25 2.64
N ARG A 151 7.17 -15.46 1.56
CA ARG A 151 8.38 -15.11 0.83
C ARG A 151 9.35 -14.31 1.70
N ASN A 152 8.86 -13.36 2.51
CA ASN A 152 9.73 -12.60 3.41
C ASN A 152 10.54 -13.51 4.36
N ALA A 153 9.95 -14.62 4.81
CA ALA A 153 10.62 -15.59 5.67
C ALA A 153 11.66 -16.46 4.96
N LEU A 154 11.70 -16.49 3.63
CA LEU A 154 12.70 -17.23 2.85
C LEU A 154 14.06 -16.50 2.75
N GLY A 155 14.13 -15.23 3.15
CA GLY A 155 15.37 -14.44 3.11
C GLY A 155 15.60 -13.70 1.80
N VAL A 156 16.68 -12.91 1.79
CA VAL A 156 17.01 -11.99 0.69
C VAL A 156 17.36 -12.70 -0.62
N GLU A 157 17.88 -13.93 -0.54
CA GLU A 157 18.21 -14.75 -1.71
C GLU A 157 16.96 -15.08 -2.56
N GLU A 158 15.78 -15.15 -1.92
CA GLU A 158 14.49 -15.44 -2.55
C GLU A 158 13.61 -14.17 -2.67
N GLY A 159 14.21 -12.97 -2.59
CA GLY A 159 13.51 -11.68 -2.70
C GLY A 159 12.67 -11.30 -1.46
N GLY A 160 12.88 -11.97 -0.34
CA GLY A 160 12.27 -11.68 0.96
C GLY A 160 13.10 -10.70 1.81
N SER A 161 12.52 -10.23 2.92
CA SER A 161 13.23 -9.37 3.88
C SER A 161 14.07 -10.14 4.91
N GLY A 162 13.89 -11.46 5.03
CA GLY A 162 14.51 -12.29 6.09
C GLY A 162 13.80 -12.21 7.45
N VAL A 163 12.67 -11.51 7.53
CA VAL A 163 11.86 -11.44 8.77
C VAL A 163 11.14 -12.78 8.99
N PRO A 164 11.27 -13.40 10.17
CA PRO A 164 10.56 -14.64 10.49
C PRO A 164 9.04 -14.50 10.35
N LEU A 165 8.37 -15.58 9.95
CA LEU A 165 6.92 -15.59 9.80
C LEU A 165 6.22 -15.48 11.16
N ASP A 166 5.50 -14.39 11.39
CA ASP A 166 4.56 -14.25 12.49
C ASP A 166 3.25 -14.97 12.16
N ARG A 167 2.93 -16.00 12.95
CA ARG A 167 1.75 -16.85 12.74
C ARG A 167 0.43 -16.10 12.94
N GLU A 168 0.34 -15.21 13.92
CA GLU A 168 -0.89 -14.46 14.19
C GLU A 168 -1.12 -13.42 13.09
N ALA A 169 -0.07 -12.70 12.70
CA ALA A 169 -0.14 -11.76 11.59
C ALA A 169 -0.49 -12.46 10.27
N TYR A 170 0.04 -13.66 10.04
CA TYR A 170 -0.30 -14.48 8.88
C TYR A 170 -1.78 -14.87 8.88
N LEU A 171 -2.34 -15.30 10.02
CA LEU A 171 -3.76 -15.65 10.12
C LEU A 171 -4.68 -14.44 9.92
N ARG A 172 -4.29 -13.25 10.42
CA ARG A 172 -5.01 -12.00 10.14
C ARG A 172 -4.98 -11.65 8.65
N SER A 173 -3.83 -11.82 8.00
CA SER A 173 -3.68 -11.67 6.56
C SER A 173 -4.61 -12.64 5.81
N VAL A 174 -4.63 -13.92 6.18
CA VAL A 174 -5.54 -14.91 5.57
C VAL A 174 -7.00 -14.49 5.73
N GLY A 175 -7.44 -14.09 6.92
CA GLY A 175 -8.82 -13.67 7.15
C GLY A 175 -9.25 -12.49 6.26
N PHE A 176 -8.37 -11.51 6.06
CA PHE A 176 -8.63 -10.41 5.12
C PHE A 176 -8.62 -10.88 3.66
N TRP A 177 -7.57 -11.61 3.26
CA TRP A 177 -7.36 -11.98 1.85
C TRP A 177 -8.21 -13.14 1.39
N GLU A 178 -8.86 -13.91 2.28
CA GLU A 178 -9.86 -14.91 1.90
C GLU A 178 -11.10 -14.24 1.28
N ALA A 179 -11.48 -13.08 1.81
CA ALA A 179 -12.63 -12.29 1.41
C ALA A 179 -12.29 -11.11 0.48
N ASN A 180 -11.03 -10.92 0.08
CA ASN A 180 -10.61 -9.83 -0.80
C ASN A 180 -9.63 -10.33 -1.88
N ALA A 181 -9.60 -9.67 -3.03
CA ALA A 181 -8.57 -9.88 -4.04
C ALA A 181 -8.04 -8.55 -4.59
N GLY A 182 -6.80 -8.56 -5.05
CA GLY A 182 -6.21 -7.38 -5.69
C GLY A 182 -6.94 -7.00 -6.97
N TRP A 183 -6.84 -5.74 -7.36
CA TRP A 183 -7.42 -5.22 -8.60
C TRP A 183 -6.34 -4.86 -9.62
N ARG A 184 -6.58 -5.24 -10.88
CA ARG A 184 -5.79 -4.80 -12.04
C ARG A 184 -6.73 -4.03 -12.98
N PRO A 185 -6.42 -2.75 -13.26
CA PRO A 185 -7.26 -1.88 -14.08
C PRO A 185 -7.29 -2.27 -15.55
#